data_AF-A0A838RIT6-F1
#
_entry.id   AF-A0A838RIT6-F1
#
_cell.length_a   1.000
_cell.length_b   1.000
_cell.length_c   1.000
_cell.angle_alpha   90.00
_cell.angle_beta   90.00
_cell.angle_gamma   90.00
#
_symmetry.space_group_name_H-M   'P 1'
#
loop_
_entity.id
_entity.type
_entity.pdbx_description
1 polymer ?
#
loop_
_entity_poly.entity_id
_entity_poly.type
_entity_poly.pdbx_seq_one_letter_code
_entity_poly.pdbx_strand_id
1 'polypeptide(L)'
;MNGSKYYYLLAILLLLMACNSVAQGEQLECQQIMEEEIHSLDFEAMNQANLLQWIQTTYSLPESSITIANFDSSDITKGVSWNSEDKGYFAAFHENALKQAGIRWTSHPPTGEDIVRCYGPPDLYGAYFYEVPAGRIFEIELWYPTKGLVVNQTILTQSSEIPEISGKIAVTSMTITRSGSAEEVLNDAYYSRSEEIRQDTLHTLMPWPSDWGKIEVVTDLSR
;
A
#
# COMPACT_ATOMS: atom_id res chain seq x y z
N MET A 1 11.47 -17.18 -62.17
CA MET A 1 10.33 -16.83 -61.29
C MET A 1 10.49 -17.53 -59.94
N ASN A 2 11.23 -16.92 -58.98
CA ASN A 2 11.38 -17.48 -57.61
C ASN A 2 11.43 -16.37 -56.52
N GLY A 3 11.19 -15.10 -56.88
CA GLY A 3 11.30 -13.96 -55.96
C GLY A 3 10.11 -13.79 -55.01
N SER A 4 8.95 -14.39 -55.30
CA SER A 4 7.72 -14.16 -54.53
C SER A 4 7.69 -14.89 -53.18
N LYS A 5 8.40 -16.03 -53.02
CA LYS A 5 8.37 -16.84 -51.79
C LYS A 5 9.15 -16.22 -50.63
N TYR A 6 10.15 -15.38 -50.90
CA TYR A 6 10.97 -14.73 -49.87
C TYR A 6 10.24 -13.60 -49.14
N TYR A 7 9.34 -12.90 -49.82
CA TYR A 7 8.57 -11.80 -49.21
C TYR A 7 7.57 -12.30 -48.16
N TYR A 8 6.95 -13.47 -48.37
CA TYR A 8 6.04 -14.06 -47.38
C TYR A 8 6.77 -14.53 -46.11
N LEU A 9 7.96 -15.11 -46.25
CA LEU A 9 8.78 -15.51 -45.11
C LEU A 9 9.27 -14.30 -44.28
N LEU A 10 9.66 -13.20 -44.94
CA LEU A 10 10.08 -11.98 -44.27
C LEU A 10 8.92 -11.30 -43.53
N ALA A 11 7.73 -11.27 -44.13
CA ALA A 11 6.54 -10.70 -43.51
C ALA A 11 6.07 -11.49 -42.28
N ILE A 12 6.15 -12.83 -42.31
CA ILE A 12 5.82 -13.68 -41.17
C ILE A 12 6.83 -13.51 -40.02
N LEU A 13 8.13 -13.37 -40.33
CA LEU A 13 9.15 -13.09 -39.31
C LEU A 13 8.99 -11.73 -38.63
N LEU A 14 8.56 -10.70 -39.39
CA LEU A 14 8.25 -9.38 -38.83
C LEU A 14 6.99 -9.39 -37.95
N LEU A 15 5.96 -10.15 -38.32
CA LEU A 15 4.75 -10.34 -37.52
C LEU A 15 5.02 -11.11 -36.21
N LEU A 16 5.94 -12.08 -36.23
CA LEU A 16 6.33 -12.84 -35.03
C LEU A 16 7.19 -12.02 -34.05
N MET A 17 7.99 -11.06 -34.53
CA MET A 17 8.70 -10.13 -33.63
C MET A 17 7.79 -9.08 -33.00
N ALA A 18 6.71 -8.66 -33.67
CA ALA A 18 5.77 -7.68 -33.14
C ALA A 18 4.87 -8.21 -32.00
N CYS A 19 4.68 -9.54 -31.90
CA CYS A 19 3.86 -10.15 -30.84
C CYS A 19 4.62 -10.37 -29.51
N ASN A 20 5.96 -10.29 -29.48
CA ASN A 20 6.71 -10.48 -28.22
C ASN A 20 6.74 -9.24 -27.33
N SER A 21 6.27 -8.08 -27.80
CA SER A 21 6.32 -6.82 -27.05
C SER A 21 5.08 -6.55 -26.19
N VAL A 22 4.06 -7.42 -26.21
CA VAL A 22 2.70 -7.11 -25.72
C VAL A 22 2.36 -7.76 -24.36
N ALA A 23 3.30 -8.42 -23.68
CA ALA A 23 2.98 -9.14 -22.43
C ALA A 23 4.01 -9.04 -21.31
N GLN A 24 4.83 -7.98 -21.28
CA GLN A 24 5.51 -7.60 -20.05
C GLN A 24 4.66 -6.50 -19.43
N GLY A 25 3.91 -6.84 -18.36
CA GLY A 25 3.22 -5.85 -17.56
C GLY A 25 4.21 -4.75 -17.19
N GLU A 26 3.84 -3.50 -17.51
CA GLU A 26 4.71 -2.36 -17.32
C GLU A 26 5.07 -2.26 -15.84
N GLN A 27 6.33 -2.53 -15.52
CA GLN A 27 6.81 -2.45 -14.14
C GLN A 27 6.72 -0.99 -13.71
N LEU A 28 6.02 -0.72 -12.60
CA LEU A 28 5.90 0.64 -12.07
C LEU A 28 7.29 1.21 -11.75
N GLU A 29 7.51 2.46 -12.14
CA GLU A 29 8.71 3.20 -11.76
C GLU A 29 8.63 3.62 -10.29
N CYS A 30 9.78 3.72 -9.62
CA CYS A 30 9.78 4.05 -8.19
C CYS A 30 9.13 5.39 -7.87
N GLN A 31 9.20 6.37 -8.78
CA GLN A 31 8.51 7.64 -8.62
C GLN A 31 6.98 7.47 -8.49
N GLN A 32 6.38 6.51 -9.21
CA GLN A 32 4.93 6.25 -9.18
C GLN A 32 4.48 5.47 -7.94
N ILE A 33 5.42 4.84 -7.23
CA ILE A 33 5.18 4.07 -6.00
C ILE A 33 5.46 4.93 -4.77
N MET A 34 6.51 5.75 -4.85
CA MET A 34 7.00 6.51 -3.71
C MET A 34 6.10 7.68 -3.33
N GLU A 35 5.32 8.22 -4.28
CA GLU A 35 4.28 9.22 -3.98
C GLU A 35 4.83 10.36 -3.11
N GLU A 36 5.91 10.99 -3.58
CA GLU A 36 6.71 11.95 -2.82
C GLU A 36 5.87 13.11 -2.29
N GLU A 37 4.81 13.50 -3.02
CA GLU A 37 3.91 14.58 -2.66
C GLU A 37 3.19 14.30 -1.32
N ILE A 38 2.59 13.12 -1.15
CA ILE A 38 1.88 12.77 0.09
C ILE A 38 2.86 12.47 1.24
N HIS A 39 4.07 11.98 0.93
CA HIS A 39 5.16 11.86 1.90
C HIS A 39 5.69 13.22 2.40
N SER A 40 5.48 14.29 1.64
CA SER A 40 5.90 15.65 2.01
C SER A 40 4.94 16.38 2.97
N LEU A 41 3.82 15.75 3.34
CA LEU A 41 2.86 16.35 4.27
C LEU A 41 3.50 16.59 5.64
N ASP A 42 3.34 17.80 6.16
CA ASP A 42 3.73 18.15 7.53
C ASP A 42 2.68 17.66 8.53
N PHE A 43 2.86 16.45 9.08
CA PHE A 43 1.92 15.83 10.02
C PHE A 43 1.71 16.66 11.30
N GLU A 44 2.63 17.55 11.67
CA GLU A 44 2.51 18.37 12.89
C GLU A 44 1.71 19.65 12.65
N ALA A 45 1.85 20.26 11.46
CA ALA A 45 1.19 21.53 11.13
C ALA A 45 -0.06 21.38 10.24
N MET A 46 -0.24 20.23 9.58
CA MET A 46 -1.33 20.01 8.63
C MET A 46 -2.66 19.83 9.37
N ASN A 47 -3.52 20.84 9.27
CA ASN A 47 -4.93 20.75 9.66
C ASN A 47 -5.81 20.45 8.44
N GLN A 48 -7.10 20.21 8.69
CA GLN A 48 -8.06 19.84 7.64
C GLN A 48 -8.14 20.90 6.51
N ALA A 49 -8.23 22.19 6.84
CA ALA A 49 -8.39 23.23 5.83
C ALA A 49 -7.15 23.35 4.93
N ASN A 50 -5.96 23.28 5.54
CA ASN A 50 -4.69 23.27 4.82
C ASN A 50 -4.57 22.04 3.91
N LEU A 51 -5.00 20.87 4.39
CA LEU A 51 -4.98 19.65 3.57
C LEU A 51 -5.91 19.77 2.36
N LEU A 52 -7.13 20.30 2.54
CA LEU A 52 -8.06 20.49 1.42
C LEU A 52 -7.46 21.39 0.34
N GLN A 53 -6.87 22.52 0.74
CA GLN A 53 -6.18 23.42 -0.19
C GLN A 53 -4.99 22.74 -0.89
N TRP A 54 -4.22 21.95 -0.14
CA TRP A 54 -3.11 21.17 -0.68
C TRP A 54 -3.58 20.14 -1.71
N ILE A 55 -4.65 19.38 -1.44
CA ILE A 55 -5.22 18.40 -2.38
C ILE A 55 -5.65 19.09 -3.67
N GLN A 56 -6.40 20.19 -3.57
CA GLN A 56 -6.89 20.94 -4.73
C GLN A 56 -5.76 21.45 -5.61
N THR A 57 -4.66 21.89 -4.99
CA THR A 57 -3.49 22.43 -5.71
C THR A 57 -2.65 21.32 -6.32
N THR A 58 -2.33 20.28 -5.55
CA THR A 58 -1.42 19.20 -5.95
C THR A 58 -2.04 18.32 -7.02
N TYR A 59 -3.31 17.94 -6.85
CA TYR A 59 -4.01 17.03 -7.78
C TYR A 59 -4.91 17.76 -8.76
N SER A 60 -4.97 19.10 -8.73
CA SER A 60 -5.86 19.91 -9.58
C SER A 60 -7.34 19.48 -9.50
N LEU A 61 -7.79 19.08 -8.31
CA LEU A 61 -9.12 18.54 -8.06
C LEU A 61 -10.10 19.62 -7.56
N PRO A 62 -11.37 19.62 -8.00
CA PRO A 62 -12.40 20.49 -7.42
C PRO A 62 -12.81 20.01 -6.02
N GLU A 63 -13.24 20.93 -5.15
CA GLU A 63 -13.69 20.59 -3.78
C GLU A 63 -14.76 19.49 -3.75
N SER A 64 -15.68 19.49 -4.72
CA SER A 64 -16.76 18.51 -4.82
C SER A 64 -16.30 17.06 -5.07
N SER A 65 -15.03 16.85 -5.45
CA SER A 65 -14.43 15.52 -5.61
C SER A 65 -13.76 15.00 -4.33
N ILE A 66 -13.71 15.82 -3.28
CA ILE A 66 -13.12 15.48 -1.99
C ILE A 66 -14.24 15.17 -1.01
N THR A 67 -14.18 13.99 -0.40
CA THR A 67 -15.16 13.55 0.61
C THR A 67 -14.62 13.81 2.00
N ILE A 68 -15.45 14.37 2.87
CA ILE A 68 -15.15 14.59 4.29
C ILE A 68 -16.15 13.79 5.11
N ALA A 69 -15.66 12.92 5.98
CA ALA A 69 -16.47 12.16 6.92
C ALA A 69 -16.12 12.58 8.36
N ASN A 70 -17.15 12.76 9.19
CA ASN A 70 -16.98 12.89 10.64
C ASN A 70 -17.25 11.54 11.27
N PHE A 71 -16.45 11.17 12.26
CA PHE A 71 -16.61 9.93 12.99
C PHE A 71 -16.94 10.24 14.45
N ASP A 72 -17.97 9.58 14.99
CA ASP A 72 -18.35 9.68 16.40
C ASP A 72 -17.51 8.73 17.27
N SER A 73 -16.20 8.65 17.02
CA SER A 73 -15.28 7.87 17.86
C SER A 73 -14.35 8.81 18.64
N SER A 74 -13.89 8.34 19.82
CA SER A 74 -12.91 9.09 20.61
C SER A 74 -11.60 9.30 19.86
N ASP A 75 -11.30 8.40 18.93
CA ASP A 75 -9.96 8.28 18.36
C ASP A 75 -9.90 8.94 16.98
N ILE A 76 -10.89 8.74 16.10
CA ILE A 76 -11.01 9.47 14.83
C ILE A 76 -12.05 10.56 14.99
N THR A 77 -11.63 11.80 14.77
CA THR A 77 -12.59 12.92 14.71
C THR A 77 -13.09 13.10 13.27
N LYS A 78 -12.19 13.01 12.29
CA LYS A 78 -12.49 13.28 10.88
C LYS A 78 -11.61 12.48 9.92
N GLY A 79 -12.17 12.16 8.76
CA GLY A 79 -11.44 11.61 7.62
C GLY A 79 -11.71 12.41 6.36
N VAL A 80 -10.68 12.52 5.52
CA VAL A 80 -10.74 13.15 4.21
C VAL A 80 -10.31 12.10 3.19
N SER A 81 -11.04 11.94 2.09
CA SER A 81 -10.67 11.01 1.02
C SER A 81 -10.90 11.61 -0.35
N TRP A 82 -10.02 11.30 -1.29
CA TRP A 82 -10.11 11.75 -2.68
C TRP A 82 -9.58 10.64 -3.60
N ASN A 83 -9.88 10.73 -4.89
CA ASN A 83 -9.32 9.85 -5.89
C ASN A 83 -8.55 10.70 -6.91
N SER A 84 -7.40 10.20 -7.36
CA SER A 84 -6.66 10.76 -8.48
C SER A 84 -6.16 9.61 -9.35
N GLU A 85 -6.49 9.65 -10.64
CA GLU A 85 -6.14 8.62 -11.60
C GLU A 85 -6.57 7.21 -11.14
N ASP A 86 -5.62 6.31 -10.92
CA ASP A 86 -5.82 4.93 -10.50
C ASP A 86 -5.62 4.71 -8.99
N LYS A 87 -5.57 5.79 -8.20
CA LYS A 87 -5.33 5.75 -6.76
C LYS A 87 -6.46 6.42 -5.99
N GLY A 88 -6.88 5.75 -4.93
CA GLY A 88 -7.67 6.33 -3.85
C GLY A 88 -6.75 6.76 -2.73
N TYR A 89 -7.00 7.92 -2.17
CA TYR A 89 -6.23 8.49 -1.07
C TYR A 89 -7.14 8.75 0.12
N PHE A 90 -6.56 8.68 1.30
CA PHE A 90 -7.23 9.08 2.52
C PHE A 90 -6.27 9.80 3.47
N ALA A 91 -6.85 10.59 4.35
CA ALA A 91 -6.18 11.24 5.47
C ALA A 91 -7.11 11.21 6.67
N ALA A 92 -6.54 11.06 7.86
CA ALA A 92 -7.30 10.87 9.07
C ALA A 92 -6.74 11.75 10.20
N PHE A 93 -7.66 12.40 10.93
CA PHE A 93 -7.36 13.46 11.89
C PHE A 93 -7.83 13.08 13.30
N HIS A 94 -7.04 13.49 14.28
CA HIS A 94 -7.39 13.49 15.69
C HIS A 94 -7.16 14.89 16.26
N GLU A 95 -8.15 15.46 16.94
CA GLU A 95 -8.08 16.83 17.50
C GLU A 95 -7.55 17.88 16.50
N ASN A 96 -7.94 17.77 15.23
CA ASN A 96 -7.52 18.65 14.12
C ASN A 96 -6.03 18.53 13.69
N ALA A 97 -5.29 17.58 14.23
CA ALA A 97 -3.95 17.21 13.76
C ALA A 97 -4.00 16.00 12.82
N LEU A 98 -3.24 16.03 11.73
CA LEU A 98 -3.11 14.90 10.80
C LEU A 98 -2.35 13.76 11.49
N LYS A 99 -2.95 12.57 11.53
CA LYS A 99 -2.32 11.38 12.13
C LYS A 99 -1.76 10.44 11.09
N GLN A 100 -2.52 10.22 10.03
CA GLN A 100 -2.11 9.38 8.93
C GLN A 100 -2.67 9.89 7.63
N ALA A 101 -1.93 9.62 6.56
CA ALA A 101 -2.41 9.64 5.21
C ALA A 101 -2.22 8.25 4.61
N GLY A 102 -2.82 7.96 3.46
CA GLY A 102 -2.60 6.67 2.85
C GLY A 102 -3.14 6.57 1.44
N ILE A 103 -2.68 5.53 0.78
CA ILE A 103 -2.89 5.26 -0.63
C ILE A 103 -3.49 3.87 -0.76
N ARG A 104 -4.46 3.74 -1.66
CA ARG A 104 -5.05 2.49 -2.10
C ARG A 104 -5.03 2.47 -3.62
N TRP A 105 -4.38 1.47 -4.19
CA TRP A 105 -4.40 1.29 -5.65
C TRP A 105 -5.73 0.69 -6.08
N THR A 106 -6.35 1.30 -7.07
CA THR A 106 -7.59 0.83 -7.69
C THR A 106 -7.32 0.05 -8.97
N SER A 107 -6.17 0.29 -9.61
CA SER A 107 -5.67 -0.45 -10.77
C SER A 107 -4.16 -0.65 -10.63
N HIS A 108 -3.65 -1.78 -11.11
CA HIS A 108 -2.21 -2.07 -11.18
C HIS A 108 -1.42 -1.78 -9.88
N PRO A 109 -1.78 -2.37 -8.74
CA PRO A 109 -1.02 -2.19 -7.50
C PRO A 109 0.44 -2.65 -7.65
N PRO A 110 1.40 -1.97 -6.99
CA PRO A 110 2.76 -2.47 -6.91
C PRO A 110 2.79 -3.80 -6.15
N THR A 111 3.83 -4.59 -6.38
CA THR A 111 4.09 -5.80 -5.59
C THR A 111 4.97 -5.48 -4.39
N GLY A 112 5.02 -6.37 -3.39
CA GLY A 112 5.97 -6.24 -2.28
C GLY A 112 7.44 -6.15 -2.74
N GLU A 113 7.81 -6.83 -3.82
CA GLU A 113 9.13 -6.72 -4.46
C GLU A 113 9.38 -5.31 -5.00
N ASP A 114 8.37 -4.67 -5.60
CA ASP A 114 8.49 -3.29 -6.07
C ASP A 114 8.67 -2.32 -4.90
N ILE A 115 7.95 -2.53 -3.80
CA ILE A 115 8.12 -1.73 -2.57
C ILE A 115 9.55 -1.86 -2.05
N VAL A 116 10.05 -3.09 -1.89
CA VAL A 116 11.42 -3.33 -1.39
C VAL A 116 12.48 -2.76 -2.32
N ARG A 117 12.25 -2.83 -3.65
CA ARG A 117 13.14 -2.22 -4.65
C ARG A 117 13.21 -0.71 -4.50
N CYS A 118 12.09 -0.03 -4.24
CA CYS A 118 12.04 1.43 -4.21
C CYS A 118 12.37 2.04 -2.85
N TYR A 119 11.94 1.40 -1.75
CA TYR A 119 12.16 1.90 -0.38
C TYR A 119 13.34 1.24 0.35
N GLY A 120 13.93 0.19 -0.23
CA GLY A 120 14.87 -0.70 0.43
C GLY A 120 14.15 -1.78 1.26
N PRO A 121 14.88 -2.63 2.00
CA PRO A 121 14.26 -3.61 2.90
C PRO A 121 13.51 -2.90 4.04
N PRO A 122 12.38 -3.45 4.53
CA PRO A 122 11.72 -2.96 5.73
C PRO A 122 12.57 -3.24 6.97
N ASP A 123 12.32 -2.47 8.03
CA ASP A 123 12.95 -2.70 9.33
C ASP A 123 12.29 -3.88 10.05
N LEU A 124 10.95 -3.92 9.98
CA LEU A 124 10.11 -4.93 10.63
C LEU A 124 9.07 -5.48 9.64
N TYR A 125 8.50 -6.63 9.95
CA TYR A 125 7.34 -7.17 9.27
C TYR A 125 6.34 -7.76 10.27
N GLY A 126 5.07 -7.80 9.86
CA GLY A 126 4.03 -8.62 10.46
C GLY A 126 3.46 -9.55 9.39
N ALA A 127 3.12 -10.78 9.74
CA ALA A 127 2.40 -11.68 8.85
C ALA A 127 1.36 -12.49 9.62
N TYR A 128 0.13 -12.47 9.15
CA TYR A 128 -1.02 -12.95 9.89
C TYR A 128 -1.90 -13.82 8.99
N PHE A 129 -2.47 -14.88 9.57
CA PHE A 129 -3.48 -15.71 8.92
C PHE A 129 -4.60 -16.04 9.88
N TYR A 130 -5.76 -15.42 9.70
CA TYR A 130 -6.87 -15.49 10.67
C TYR A 130 -8.23 -15.60 10.00
N GLU A 131 -9.21 -16.14 10.74
CA GLU A 131 -10.57 -16.34 10.26
C GLU A 131 -11.40 -15.05 10.36
N VAL A 132 -12.24 -14.83 9.35
CA VAL A 132 -13.24 -13.76 9.31
C VAL A 132 -14.57 -14.33 8.81
N PRO A 133 -15.72 -13.67 9.01
CA PRO A 133 -17.01 -14.20 8.55
C PRO A 133 -17.06 -14.52 7.04
N ALA A 134 -16.25 -13.83 6.23
CA ALA A 134 -16.17 -14.01 4.79
C ALA A 134 -15.16 -15.09 4.33
N GLY A 135 -14.40 -15.72 5.22
CA GLY A 135 -13.34 -16.68 4.88
C GLY A 135 -12.13 -16.54 5.80
N ARG A 136 -10.92 -16.55 5.23
CA ARG A 136 -9.67 -16.26 5.94
C ARG A 136 -8.96 -15.09 5.30
N ILE A 137 -8.34 -14.26 6.13
CA ILE A 137 -7.45 -13.20 5.68
C ILE A 137 -6.02 -13.65 5.90
N PHE A 138 -5.24 -13.63 4.83
CA PHE A 138 -3.78 -13.60 4.90
C PHE A 138 -3.31 -12.17 4.71
N GLU A 139 -2.54 -11.65 5.65
CA GLU A 139 -2.04 -10.28 5.65
C GLU A 139 -0.54 -10.26 5.89
N ILE A 140 0.18 -9.48 5.09
CA ILE A 140 1.58 -9.13 5.33
C ILE A 140 1.66 -7.62 5.46
N GLU A 141 2.34 -7.17 6.51
CA GLU A 141 2.65 -5.77 6.75
C GLU A 141 4.16 -5.57 6.67
N LEU A 142 4.62 -4.63 5.84
CA LEU A 142 6.02 -4.21 5.75
C LEU A 142 6.16 -2.87 6.44
N TRP A 143 7.01 -2.79 7.46
CA TRP A 143 7.14 -1.63 8.31
C TRP A 143 8.48 -0.92 8.07
N TYR A 144 8.40 0.38 7.78
CA TYR A 144 9.54 1.28 7.61
C TYR A 144 9.42 2.45 8.59
N PRO A 145 9.62 2.23 9.91
CA PRO A 145 9.35 3.27 10.90
C PRO A 145 10.16 4.56 10.67
N THR A 146 11.42 4.39 10.24
CA THR A 146 12.31 5.51 9.89
C THR A 146 11.83 6.35 8.71
N LYS A 147 10.88 5.84 7.93
CA LYS A 147 10.23 6.52 6.80
C LYS A 147 8.77 6.89 7.09
N GLY A 148 8.24 6.54 8.26
CA GLY A 148 6.82 6.75 8.60
C GLY A 148 5.89 5.99 7.63
N LEU A 149 6.22 4.75 7.29
CA LEU A 149 5.50 4.00 6.26
C LEU A 149 5.17 2.59 6.74
N VAL A 150 3.91 2.19 6.55
CA VAL A 150 3.42 0.80 6.70
C VAL A 150 2.77 0.39 5.39
N VAL A 151 3.19 -0.75 4.84
CA VAL A 151 2.67 -1.26 3.57
C VAL A 151 1.95 -2.57 3.80
N ASN A 152 0.70 -2.66 3.37
CA ASN A 152 -0.15 -3.82 3.60
C ASN A 152 -0.36 -4.60 2.30
N GLN A 153 -0.31 -5.92 2.42
CA GLN A 153 -0.67 -6.88 1.38
C GLN A 153 -1.73 -7.81 1.98
N THR A 154 -2.93 -7.83 1.42
CA THR A 154 -4.06 -8.57 1.98
C THR A 154 -4.67 -9.49 0.94
N ILE A 155 -4.85 -10.76 1.29
CA ILE A 155 -5.54 -11.77 0.47
C ILE A 155 -6.71 -12.33 1.26
N LEU A 156 -7.92 -12.15 0.74
CA LEU A 156 -9.11 -12.88 1.22
C LEU A 156 -9.18 -14.22 0.49
N THR A 157 -9.22 -15.32 1.23
CA THR A 157 -9.23 -16.69 0.69
C THR A 157 -10.22 -17.59 1.41
N GLN A 158 -10.68 -18.64 0.73
CA GLN A 158 -11.46 -19.73 1.34
C GLN A 158 -10.57 -20.92 1.75
N SER A 159 -9.29 -20.90 1.38
CA SER A 159 -8.34 -21.95 1.74
C SER A 159 -8.11 -21.99 3.25
N SER A 160 -7.83 -23.18 3.78
CA SER A 160 -7.28 -23.36 5.13
C SER A 160 -5.75 -23.34 5.15
N GLU A 161 -5.12 -23.38 3.98
CA GLU A 161 -3.67 -23.32 3.85
C GLU A 161 -3.20 -21.87 3.72
N ILE A 162 -2.08 -21.57 4.38
CA ILE A 162 -1.39 -20.29 4.25
C ILE A 162 -0.90 -20.16 2.80
N PRO A 163 -1.20 -19.05 2.11
CA PRO A 163 -0.69 -18.80 0.76
C PRO A 163 0.84 -18.82 0.69
N GLU A 164 1.39 -19.10 -0.49
CA GLU A 164 2.83 -18.97 -0.71
C GLU A 164 3.27 -17.52 -0.44
N ILE A 165 4.22 -17.37 0.49
CA ILE A 165 4.77 -16.07 0.84
C ILE A 165 5.81 -15.69 -0.20
N SER A 166 5.51 -14.64 -0.97
CA SER A 166 6.45 -14.07 -1.93
C SER A 166 6.22 -12.58 -2.03
N GLY A 167 7.25 -11.83 -2.45
CA GLY A 167 7.10 -10.40 -2.68
C GLY A 167 6.29 -10.07 -3.95
N LYS A 168 5.81 -11.08 -4.70
CA LYS A 168 4.92 -10.88 -5.85
C LYS A 168 3.48 -10.58 -5.46
N ILE A 169 3.13 -10.69 -4.17
CA ILE A 169 1.80 -10.36 -3.70
C ILE A 169 1.56 -8.85 -3.91
N ALA A 170 0.38 -8.51 -4.44
CA ALA A 170 -0.01 -7.13 -4.66
C ALA A 170 -0.22 -6.38 -3.34
N VAL A 171 0.25 -5.14 -3.30
CA VAL A 171 0.01 -4.20 -2.20
C VAL A 171 -1.45 -3.73 -2.26
N THR A 172 -2.13 -3.81 -1.13
CA THR A 172 -3.52 -3.34 -0.99
C THR A 172 -3.58 -1.90 -0.52
N SER A 173 -2.64 -1.48 0.34
CA SER A 173 -2.56 -0.10 0.79
C SER A 173 -1.17 0.26 1.32
N MET A 174 -0.90 1.56 1.32
CA MET A 174 0.17 2.17 2.10
C MET A 174 -0.42 3.16 3.08
N THR A 175 0.06 3.13 4.32
CA THR A 175 -0.23 4.12 5.34
C THR A 175 1.04 4.91 5.62
N ILE A 176 0.92 6.23 5.55
CA ILE A 176 1.99 7.20 5.72
C ILE A 176 1.71 7.99 6.99
N THR A 177 2.71 8.11 7.84
CA THR A 177 2.68 8.81 9.12
C THR A 177 3.95 9.64 9.29
N ARG A 178 4.07 10.30 10.44
CA ARG A 178 5.35 10.86 10.88
C ARG A 178 6.36 9.72 11.09
N SER A 179 7.59 9.92 10.60
CA SER A 179 8.70 8.99 10.91
C SER A 179 9.00 8.96 12.40
N GLY A 180 9.45 7.81 12.90
CA GLY A 180 9.74 7.62 14.31
C GLY A 180 10.12 6.19 14.67
N SER A 181 9.97 5.85 15.94
CA SER A 181 10.03 4.46 16.41
C SER A 181 8.87 3.63 15.86
N ALA A 182 8.99 2.31 15.89
CA ALA A 182 7.91 1.40 15.48
C ALA A 182 6.62 1.63 16.30
N GLU A 183 6.76 1.89 17.60
CA GLU A 183 5.63 2.21 18.48
C GLU A 183 4.95 3.53 18.11
N GLU A 184 5.70 4.59 17.81
CA GLU A 184 5.12 5.86 17.34
C GLU A 184 4.39 5.69 16.01
N VAL A 185 5.00 5.00 15.04
CA VAL A 185 4.37 4.75 13.74
C VAL A 185 3.11 3.90 13.88
N LEU A 186 3.14 2.87 14.75
CA LEU A 186 1.96 2.06 15.07
C LEU A 186 0.85 2.91 15.70
N ASN A 187 1.21 3.78 16.65
CA ASN A 187 0.25 4.65 17.32
C ASN A 187 -0.41 5.63 16.35
N ASP A 188 0.31 6.11 15.34
CA ASP A 188 -0.24 7.01 14.32
C ASP A 188 -1.02 6.25 13.21
N ALA A 189 -0.50 5.10 12.73
CA ALA A 189 -1.09 4.32 11.63
C ALA A 189 -2.32 3.50 12.07
N TYR A 190 -2.35 3.06 13.32
CA TYR A 190 -3.44 2.28 13.91
C TYR A 190 -4.11 3.03 15.05
N TYR A 191 -4.05 4.37 15.03
CA TYR A 191 -4.55 5.23 16.11
C TYR A 191 -6.03 4.99 16.47
N SER A 192 -6.82 4.52 15.50
CA SER A 192 -8.25 4.21 15.63
C SER A 192 -8.56 2.80 16.13
N ARG A 193 -7.53 1.97 16.33
CA ARG A 193 -7.66 0.65 16.93
C ARG A 193 -7.58 0.75 18.45
N SER A 194 -8.16 -0.23 19.13
CA SER A 194 -8.02 -0.31 20.59
C SER A 194 -6.55 -0.46 20.97
N GLU A 195 -6.22 0.02 22.17
CA GLU A 195 -4.87 -0.12 22.73
C GLU A 195 -4.41 -1.58 22.74
N GLU A 196 -5.29 -2.50 23.09
CA GLU A 196 -5.03 -3.95 23.07
C GLU A 196 -4.57 -4.43 21.68
N ILE A 197 -5.31 -4.09 20.61
CA ILE A 197 -4.95 -4.46 19.24
C ILE A 197 -3.60 -3.85 18.83
N ARG A 198 -3.33 -2.60 19.25
CA ARG A 198 -2.03 -1.96 18.98
C ARG A 198 -0.91 -2.72 19.69
N GLN A 199 -1.06 -2.99 20.98
CA GLN A 199 -0.05 -3.72 21.75
C GLN A 199 0.17 -5.11 21.17
N ASP A 200 -0.88 -5.86 20.85
CA ASP A 200 -0.75 -7.18 20.23
C ASP A 200 0.01 -7.10 18.91
N THR A 201 -0.32 -6.12 18.06
CA THR A 201 0.39 -5.88 16.80
C THR A 201 1.88 -5.64 17.06
N LEU A 202 2.23 -4.74 17.99
CA LEU A 202 3.63 -4.44 18.33
C LEU A 202 4.40 -5.68 18.78
N HIS A 203 3.78 -6.55 19.59
CA HIS A 203 4.41 -7.76 20.10
C HIS A 203 4.60 -8.84 19.02
N THR A 204 3.82 -8.78 17.94
CA THR A 204 3.93 -9.71 16.81
C THR A 204 4.86 -9.25 15.70
N LEU A 205 5.32 -8.00 15.71
CA LEU A 205 6.28 -7.51 14.72
C LEU A 205 7.64 -8.19 14.90
N MET A 206 8.19 -8.66 13.79
CA MET A 206 9.47 -9.36 13.72
C MET A 206 10.46 -8.60 12.84
N PRO A 207 11.78 -8.68 13.10
CA PRO A 207 12.80 -8.10 12.21
C PRO A 207 12.75 -8.71 10.81
N TRP A 208 12.95 -7.89 9.77
CA TRP A 208 12.96 -8.36 8.39
C TRP A 208 14.00 -9.48 8.17
N PRO A 209 13.59 -10.69 7.71
CA PRO A 209 14.49 -11.84 7.63
C PRO A 209 15.40 -11.82 6.40
N SER A 210 15.38 -10.73 5.61
CA SER A 210 16.08 -10.57 4.32
C SER A 210 15.61 -11.48 3.18
N ASP A 211 14.61 -12.34 3.43
CA ASP A 211 14.11 -13.32 2.48
C ASP A 211 12.62 -13.59 2.74
N TRP A 212 11.79 -13.42 1.72
CA TRP A 212 10.34 -13.66 1.78
C TRP A 212 10.00 -15.07 2.26
N GLY A 213 10.78 -16.08 1.88
CA GLY A 213 10.52 -17.47 2.26
C GLY A 213 10.79 -17.80 3.73
N LYS A 214 11.30 -16.83 4.51
CA LYS A 214 11.59 -16.95 5.94
C LYS A 214 10.64 -16.14 6.83
N ILE A 215 9.64 -15.50 6.23
CA ILE A 215 8.57 -14.83 6.98
C ILE A 215 7.78 -15.89 7.76
N GLU A 216 7.70 -15.71 9.06
CA GLU A 216 6.89 -16.54 9.95
C GLU A 216 5.48 -15.94 10.05
N VAL A 217 4.46 -16.79 10.00
CA VAL A 217 3.05 -16.37 10.00
C VAL A 217 2.42 -16.70 11.33
N VAL A 218 1.81 -15.68 11.94
CA VAL A 218 1.04 -15.83 13.17
C VAL A 218 -0.40 -16.25 12.83
N THR A 219 -0.85 -17.38 13.38
CA THR A 219 -2.20 -17.93 13.14
C THR A 219 -3.17 -17.73 14.29
N ASP A 220 -2.65 -17.51 15.50
CA ASP A 220 -3.45 -17.49 16.73
C ASP A 220 -3.77 -16.05 17.16
N LEU A 221 -4.38 -15.28 16.25
CA LEU A 221 -4.83 -13.92 16.54
C LEU A 221 -6.34 -13.84 16.71
N SER A 222 -6.77 -13.35 17.87
CA SER A 222 -8.12 -12.84 18.07
C SER A 222 -8.21 -11.41 17.55
N ARG A 223 -8.39 -11.25 16.23
CA ARG A 223 -8.63 -9.96 15.56
C ARG A 223 -10.11 -9.76 15.18
#